data_AF-A0A0B6YBH6-F1
#
_entry.id   AF-A0A0B6YBH6-F1
#
_cell.length_a   1.000
_cell.length_b   1.000
_cell.length_c   1.000
_cell.angle_alpha   90.00
_cell.angle_beta   90.00
_cell.angle_gamma   90.00
#
_symmetry.space_group_name_H-M   'P 1'
#
loop_
_entity.id
_entity.type
_entity.pdbx_description
1 polymer ?
#
loop_
_entity_poly.entity_id
_entity_poly.type
_entity_poly.pdbx_seq_one_letter_code
_entity_poly.pdbx_strand_id
1 'polypeptide(L)'
;LEHVQARITMTATRRGEICIFLSSPSLTKSTLLAKRSRDVSREGFNNWAFMTTHNWGESAKGQWTLEIENSVSTSELKEWTLVMM
;
A
#
# COMPACT_ATOMS: atom_id res chain seq x y z
N LEU A 1 -12.15 -7.51 12.46
CA LEU A 1 -11.37 -7.16 11.27
C LEU A 1 -10.97 -8.45 10.60
N GLU A 2 -11.37 -8.63 9.36
CA GLU A 2 -11.11 -9.83 8.56
C GLU A 2 -10.21 -9.48 7.38
N HIS A 3 -10.60 -8.44 6.65
CA HIS A 3 -9.89 -7.97 5.47
C HIS A 3 -9.65 -6.47 5.55
N VAL A 4 -8.44 -6.06 5.22
CA VAL A 4 -8.08 -4.64 5.11
C VAL A 4 -7.63 -4.36 3.69
N GLN A 5 -8.19 -3.32 3.08
CA GLN A 5 -7.78 -2.82 1.78
C GLN A 5 -7.25 -1.40 1.87
N ALA A 6 -6.08 -1.16 1.28
CA ALA A 6 -5.59 0.17 0.96
C ALA A 6 -5.84 0.43 -0.54
N ARG A 7 -6.81 1.30 -0.84
CA ARG A 7 -7.07 1.79 -2.19
C ARG A 7 -6.16 2.97 -2.47
N ILE A 8 -5.34 2.88 -3.50
CA ILE A 8 -4.29 3.88 -3.75
C ILE A 8 -4.34 4.37 -5.20
N THR A 9 -4.28 5.69 -5.34
CA THR A 9 -4.06 6.39 -6.60
C THR A 9 -2.74 7.15 -6.51
N MET A 10 -1.76 6.79 -7.34
CA MET A 10 -0.46 7.44 -7.40
C MET A 10 0.13 7.41 -8.79
N THR A 11 1.01 8.36 -9.09
CA THR A 11 1.85 8.33 -10.29
C THR A 11 3.25 7.84 -9.96
N ALA A 12 3.90 7.19 -10.91
CA ALA A 12 5.29 6.77 -10.79
C ALA A 12 5.95 6.73 -12.17
N THR A 13 7.17 7.25 -12.30
CA THR A 13 7.94 7.12 -13.55
C THR A 13 8.48 5.71 -13.77
N ARG A 14 8.54 4.89 -12.71
CA ARG A 14 8.78 3.44 -12.79
C ARG A 14 8.07 2.70 -11.66
N ARG A 15 6.90 2.15 -11.95
CA ARG A 15 6.00 1.49 -10.97
C ARG A 15 6.66 0.37 -10.17
N GLY A 16 7.58 -0.38 -10.77
CA GLY A 16 8.29 -1.48 -10.12
C GLY A 16 9.24 -1.09 -9.01
N GLU A 17 9.60 0.20 -8.89
CA GLU A 17 10.42 0.73 -7.80
C GLU A 17 9.63 1.06 -6.53
N ILE A 18 8.30 0.99 -6.61
CA ILE A 18 7.40 1.27 -5.49
C ILE A 18 7.25 0.04 -4.61
N CYS A 19 7.55 0.18 -3.32
CA CYS A 19 7.15 -0.76 -2.28
C CYS A 19 6.08 -0.11 -1.41
N ILE A 20 5.09 -0.90 -0.97
CA ILE A 20 3.99 -0.42 -0.13
C ILE A 20 3.86 -1.35 1.06
N PHE A 21 3.84 -0.75 2.25
CA PHE A 21 3.62 -1.44 3.51
C PHE A 21 2.46 -0.79 4.27
N LEU A 22 1.73 -1.60 5.02
CA LEU A 22 0.67 -1.15 5.90
C LEU A 22 0.90 -1.71 7.30
N SER A 23 1.00 -0.82 8.28
CA SER A 23 1.11 -1.19 9.70
C SER A 23 -0.19 -0.88 10.42
N SER A 24 -0.71 -1.85 11.18
CA SER A 24 -1.91 -1.69 11.99
C SER A 24 -1.65 -1.03 13.35
N PRO A 25 -2.71 -0.67 14.10
CA PRO A 25 -2.59 -0.17 15.46
C PRO A 25 -1.88 -1.17 16.41
N SER A 26 -1.96 -2.47 16.10
CA SER A 26 -1.29 -3.55 16.84
C SER A 26 0.14 -3.82 16.37
N LEU A 27 0.70 -2.95 15.51
CA LEU A 27 2.05 -3.02 14.95
C LEU A 27 2.31 -4.18 13.97
N THR A 28 1.25 -4.85 13.50
CA THR A 28 1.39 -5.86 12.45
C THR A 28 1.66 -5.19 11.11
N LYS A 29 2.86 -5.41 10.56
CA LYS A 29 3.30 -4.87 9.27
C LYS A 29 2.97 -5.86 8.13
N SER A 30 2.19 -5.38 7.17
CA SER A 30 1.83 -6.11 5.95
C SER A 30 2.55 -5.53 4.73
N THR A 31 3.22 -6.37 3.95
CA THR A 31 3.73 -5.99 2.63
C THR A 31 2.60 -6.05 1.61
N LEU A 32 2.11 -4.89 1.18
CA LEU A 32 1.05 -4.77 0.18
C LEU A 32 1.59 -4.85 -1.25
N LEU A 33 2.79 -4.32 -1.46
CA LEU A 33 3.51 -4.39 -2.73
C LEU A 33 5.01 -4.49 -2.46
N ALA A 34 5.63 -5.54 -2.95
CA ALA A 34 7.09 -5.67 -2.97
C ALA A 34 7.67 -5.06 -4.26
N LYS A 35 8.97 -4.73 -4.23
CA LYS A 35 9.71 -4.28 -5.41
C LYS A 35 9.60 -5.29 -6.55
N ARG A 36 9.31 -4.80 -7.75
CA ARG A 36 9.20 -5.61 -8.98
C ARG A 36 10.16 -5.06 -10.03
N SER A 37 11.40 -5.51 -10.03
CA SER A 37 12.47 -4.99 -10.90
C SER A 37 12.14 -4.98 -12.40
N ARG A 38 11.32 -5.95 -12.86
CA ARG A 38 10.88 -6.07 -14.27
C ARG A 38 9.71 -5.15 -14.64
N ASP A 39 9.04 -4.54 -13.66
CA ASP A 39 7.91 -3.65 -13.89
C ASP A 39 8.39 -2.23 -14.17
N VAL A 40 8.60 -1.94 -15.46
CA VAL A 40 9.08 -0.63 -15.93
C VAL A 40 7.93 0.32 -16.33
N SER A 41 6.69 0.00 -15.97
CA SER A 41 5.50 0.78 -16.35
C SER A 41 5.51 2.19 -15.73
N ARG A 42 4.94 3.15 -16.46
CA ARG A 42 4.71 4.54 -16.04
C ARG A 42 3.28 4.83 -15.60
N GLU A 43 2.40 3.83 -15.64
CA GLU A 43 0.96 4.00 -15.37
C GLU A 43 0.65 4.26 -13.89
N GLY A 44 1.62 4.03 -12.99
CA GLY A 44 1.40 4.15 -11.54
C GLY A 44 0.30 3.22 -11.04
N PHE A 45 -0.55 3.72 -10.16
CA PHE A 45 -1.75 3.02 -9.67
C PHE A 45 -2.95 3.96 -9.74
N ASN A 46 -4.09 3.45 -10.19
CA ASN A 46 -5.34 4.21 -10.26
C ASN A 46 -6.43 3.45 -9.51
N ASN A 47 -6.83 3.98 -8.35
CA ASN A 47 -7.80 3.38 -7.44
C ASN A 47 -7.53 1.87 -7.21
N TRP A 48 -6.25 1.50 -7.07
CA TRP A 48 -5.86 0.11 -6.98
C TRP A 48 -6.04 -0.40 -5.55
N ALA A 49 -6.83 -1.46 -5.37
CA ALA A 49 -7.11 -2.04 -4.05
C ALA A 49 -6.06 -3.09 -3.68
N PHE A 50 -5.07 -2.70 -2.88
CA PHE A 50 -4.17 -3.65 -2.22
C PHE A 50 -4.84 -4.22 -0.98
N MET A 51 -4.74 -5.51 -0.74
CA MET A 51 -5.41 -6.19 0.38
C MET A 51 -4.40 -6.94 1.26
N THR A 52 -4.68 -7.02 2.57
CA THR A 52 -4.04 -7.93 3.51
C THR A 52 -5.08 -8.60 4.42
N THR A 53 -4.77 -9.81 4.87
CA THR A 53 -5.48 -10.56 5.92
C THR A 53 -4.64 -10.72 7.18
N HIS A 54 -3.43 -10.17 7.23
CA HIS A 54 -2.52 -10.36 8.37
C HIS A 54 -3.06 -9.75 9.67
N ASN A 55 -4.02 -8.82 9.58
CA ASN A 55 -4.65 -8.15 10.71
C ASN A 55 -5.92 -8.84 11.22
N TRP A 56 -6.11 -10.12 10.86
CA TRP A 56 -7.29 -10.87 11.24
C TRP A 56 -7.46 -10.93 12.77
N GLY A 57 -8.63 -10.53 13.24
CA GLY A 57 -8.96 -10.51 14.68
C GLY A 57 -8.40 -9.31 15.45
N GLU A 58 -7.65 -8.42 14.82
CA GLU A 58 -7.16 -7.18 15.47
C GLU A 58 -8.28 -6.15 15.66
N SER A 59 -8.07 -5.25 16.63
CA SER A 59 -8.89 -4.04 16.76
C SER A 59 -8.55 -3.06 15.65
N ALA A 60 -9.56 -2.66 14.88
CA ALA A 60 -9.40 -1.63 13.84
C ALA A 60 -9.14 -0.22 14.40
N LYS A 61 -9.48 0.02 15.67
CA LYS A 61 -9.40 1.33 16.30
C LYS A 61 -7.95 1.68 16.62
N GLY A 62 -7.46 2.76 16.02
CA GLY A 62 -6.16 3.33 16.32
C GLY A 62 -5.50 3.91 15.06
N GLN A 63 -4.21 4.16 15.16
CA GLN A 63 -3.43 4.70 14.04
C GLN A 63 -3.03 3.57 13.08
N TRP A 64 -3.38 3.75 11.82
CA TRP A 64 -2.86 2.97 10.71
C TRP A 64 -1.80 3.79 9.98
N THR A 65 -0.72 3.13 9.58
CA THR A 65 0.41 3.79 8.90
C THR A 65 0.61 3.14 7.54
N LEU A 66 0.45 3.94 6.49
CA LEU A 66 0.81 3.58 5.12
C LEU A 66 2.22 4.09 4.83
N GLU A 67 3.12 3.18 4.47
CA GLU A 67 4.50 3.48 4.11
C GLU A 67 4.71 3.16 2.63
N ILE A 68 5.21 4.15 1.88
CA ILE A 68 5.52 4.01 0.45
C ILE A 68 6.99 4.34 0.27
N GLU A 69 7.75 3.34 -0.15
CA GLU A 69 9.17 3.52 -0.49
C GLU A 69 9.34 3.58 -2.01
N ASN A 70 10.22 4.46 -2.45
CA ASN A 70 10.59 4.59 -3.85
C ASN A 70 12.10 4.79 -3.93
N SER A 71 12.81 3.83 -4.51
CA SER A 71 14.27 3.80 -4.43
C SER A 71 14.99 4.70 -5.45
N VAL A 72 14.40 4.95 -6.62
CA VAL A 72 15.14 5.55 -7.76
C VAL A 72 14.27 6.41 -8.70
N SER A 73 12.94 6.40 -8.54
CA SER A 73 12.03 7.01 -9.51
C SER A 73 11.34 8.27 -8.96
N THR A 74 10.63 9.01 -9.80
CA THR A 74 9.76 10.11 -9.34
C THR A 74 8.35 9.55 -9.16
N SER A 75 7.76 9.78 -7.99
CA SER A 75 6.41 9.32 -7.67
C SER A 75 5.64 10.36 -6.87
N GLU A 76 4.32 10.38 -7.04
CA GLU A 76 3.41 11.25 -6.30
C GLU A 76 2.18 10.45 -5.86
N LEU A 77 1.95 10.37 -4.55
CA LEU A 77 0.69 9.86 -4.01
C LEU A 77 -0.39 10.93 -4.15
N LYS A 78 -1.47 10.61 -4.86
CA LYS A 78 -2.59 11.54 -5.07
C LYS A 78 -3.70 11.33 -4.05
N GLU A 79 -4.05 10.08 -3.82
CA GLU A 79 -5.14 9.71 -2.93
C GLU A 79 -4.90 8.32 -2.37
N TRP A 80 -5.35 8.11 -1.13
CA TRP A 80 -5.52 6.78 -0.60
C TRP A 80 -6.72 6.70 0.34
N THR A 81 -7.30 5.51 0.45
CA THR A 81 -8.39 5.22 1.38
C THR A 81 -8.19 3.85 1.99
N LEU A 82 -8.47 3.74 3.29
CA LEU A 82 -8.50 2.47 3.99
C LEU A 82 -9.93 1.96 4.06
N VAL A 83 -10.17 0.74 3.57
CA VAL A 83 -11.44 0.04 3.68
C VAL A 83 -11.23 -1.17 4.59
N MET A 84 -12.05 -1.26 5.64
CA MET A 84 -11.97 -2.31 6.65
C MET A 84 -13.28 -3.10 6.64
N MET A 85 -13.16 -4.42 6.58
CA MET A 85 -14.28 -5.37 6.63
C MET A 85 -14.12 -6.29 7.85
#